data_AF-A0A7L4R118-F1
#
_entry.id   AF-A0A7L4R118-F1
#
_cell.length_a   1.000
_cell.length_b   1.000
_cell.length_c   1.000
_cell.angle_alpha   90.00
_cell.angle_beta   90.00
_cell.angle_gamma   90.00
#
_symmetry.space_group_name_H-M   'P 1'
#
loop_
_entity.id
_entity.type
_entity.pdbx_description
1 polymer ?
#
loop_
_entity_poly.entity_id
_entity_poly.type
_entity_poly.pdbx_seq_one_letter_code
_entity_poly.pdbx_strand_id
1 'polypeptide(L)'
;MSPGRDRKQEFVEVSGDRTREEIIFAVLSLPVTVDDRIRKLVDLLNDLPDVYTCGSCGGHQDPETRENAVPEGYFYIQFLVEPTETGFLSLGIIDLAARNVDHDNLTVNVLNCTDNPNLVMFNLLGKNRADPDDLAKEIRELCSAWGVSLKGVRAYKKRVRRQIAHDRIRELH
;
A
#
# COMPACT_ATOMS: atom_id res chain seq x y z
N MET A 1 8.92 -9.63 33.66
CA MET A 1 9.85 -10.17 32.67
C MET A 1 9.10 -11.22 31.86
N SER A 2 8.68 -10.89 30.65
CA SER A 2 8.01 -11.81 29.73
C SER A 2 8.96 -12.10 28.56
N PRO A 3 9.11 -13.36 28.12
CA PRO A 3 10.12 -13.72 27.15
C PRO A 3 9.68 -13.24 25.76
N GLY A 4 10.49 -12.37 25.16
CA GLY A 4 10.33 -11.92 23.79
C GLY A 4 10.39 -13.11 22.84
N ARG A 5 9.39 -13.22 21.95
CA ARG A 5 9.41 -14.19 20.86
C ARG A 5 10.51 -13.76 19.89
N ASP A 6 11.61 -14.51 19.88
CA ASP A 6 12.61 -14.49 18.81
C ASP A 6 11.93 -14.87 17.48
N ARG A 7 11.43 -13.85 16.76
CA ARG A 7 11.23 -13.97 15.32
C ARG A 7 12.61 -13.95 14.70
N LYS A 8 13.13 -15.13 14.34
CA LYS A 8 14.24 -15.24 13.38
C LYS A 8 13.75 -14.68 12.03
N GLN A 9 13.81 -13.36 11.87
CA GLN A 9 13.73 -12.71 10.57
C GLN A 9 15.08 -12.89 9.91
N GLU A 10 15.11 -13.61 8.79
CA GLU A 10 16.27 -13.62 7.91
C GLU A 10 16.39 -12.22 7.29
N PHE A 11 17.43 -11.49 7.70
CA PHE A 11 17.77 -10.22 7.09
C PHE A 11 18.57 -10.51 5.83
N VAL A 12 17.95 -10.26 4.67
CA VAL A 12 18.67 -10.23 3.39
C VAL A 12 19.39 -8.89 3.32
N GLU A 13 20.70 -8.90 3.13
CA GLU A 13 21.45 -7.69 2.79
C GLU A 13 20.90 -7.14 1.47
N VAL A 14 20.37 -5.92 1.52
CA VAL A 14 19.89 -5.19 0.35
C VAL A 14 20.83 -4.03 0.10
N SER A 15 21.11 -3.75 -1.17
CA SER A 15 21.99 -2.64 -1.56
C SER A 15 21.48 -1.29 -1.01
N GLY A 16 22.40 -0.34 -0.77
CA GLY A 16 22.05 0.99 -0.26
C GLY A 16 21.07 1.74 -1.17
N ASP A 17 21.20 1.52 -2.48
CA ASP A 17 20.27 2.01 -3.50
C ASP A 17 19.25 0.92 -3.81
N ARG A 18 18.28 0.70 -2.91
CA ARG A 18 17.22 -0.29 -3.17
C ARG A 18 16.58 0.00 -4.53
N THR A 19 16.79 -0.92 -5.47
CA THR A 19 16.22 -0.86 -6.79
C THR A 19 14.71 -0.97 -6.67
N ARG A 20 13.99 -0.45 -7.68
CA ARG A 20 12.53 -0.61 -7.76
C ARG A 20 12.12 -2.07 -7.60
N GLU A 21 12.90 -2.99 -8.17
CA GLU A 21 12.63 -4.42 -8.15
C GLU A 21 12.81 -5.04 -6.76
N GLU A 22 13.85 -4.66 -6.00
CA GLU A 22 14.02 -5.11 -4.60
C GLU A 22 12.85 -4.68 -3.72
N ILE A 23 12.38 -3.44 -3.87
CA ILE A 23 11.25 -2.91 -3.10
C ILE A 23 9.95 -3.65 -3.45
N ILE A 24 9.66 -3.82 -4.74
CA ILE A 24 8.46 -4.54 -5.20
C ILE A 24 8.52 -6.01 -4.75
N PHE A 25 9.68 -6.65 -4.86
CA PHE A 25 9.87 -8.02 -4.40
C PHE A 25 9.59 -8.14 -2.90
N ALA A 26 10.13 -7.23 -2.08
CA ALA A 26 9.93 -7.23 -0.64
C ALA A 26 8.44 -7.08 -0.28
N VAL A 27 7.75 -6.08 -0.84
CA VAL A 27 6.32 -5.82 -0.55
C VAL A 27 5.44 -6.99 -0.97
N LEU A 28 5.77 -7.68 -2.07
CA LEU A 28 5.01 -8.85 -2.53
C LEU A 28 5.35 -10.16 -1.80
N SER A 29 6.44 -10.19 -1.03
CA SER A 29 6.92 -11.38 -0.33
C SER A 29 6.55 -11.40 1.15
N LEU A 30 6.38 -10.24 1.77
CA LEU A 30 6.09 -10.14 3.19
C LEU A 30 4.58 -10.26 3.48
N PRO A 31 4.16 -11.15 4.39
CA PRO A 31 2.80 -11.16 4.88
C PRO A 31 2.58 -9.91 5.75
N VAL A 32 1.59 -9.08 5.37
CA VAL A 32 1.20 -7.89 6.12
C VAL A 32 -0.10 -8.19 6.87
N THR A 33 -0.06 -8.07 8.20
CA THR A 33 -1.29 -8.07 9.00
C THR A 33 -2.02 -6.76 8.76
N VAL A 34 -3.30 -6.84 8.45
CA VAL A 34 -4.16 -5.68 8.17
C VAL A 34 -5.27 -5.65 9.21
N ASP A 35 -5.54 -4.48 9.79
CA ASP A 35 -6.67 -4.30 10.71
C ASP A 35 -8.01 -4.47 9.99
N ASP A 36 -8.98 -5.12 10.65
CA ASP A 36 -10.26 -5.46 10.04
C ASP A 36 -11.01 -4.23 9.50
N ARG A 37 -10.91 -3.09 10.20
CA ARG A 37 -11.56 -1.82 9.81
C ARG A 37 -11.15 -1.34 8.41
N ILE A 38 -9.90 -1.53 8.02
CA ILE A 38 -9.37 -1.03 6.75
C ILE A 38 -9.13 -2.16 5.72
N ARG A 39 -9.45 -3.41 6.09
CA ARG A 39 -9.14 -4.59 5.28
C ARG A 39 -9.70 -4.49 3.86
N LYS A 40 -10.96 -4.08 3.70
CA LYS A 40 -11.59 -3.96 2.38
C LYS A 40 -10.88 -2.93 1.49
N LEU A 41 -10.51 -1.79 2.07
CA LEU A 41 -9.78 -0.74 1.35
C LEU A 41 -8.37 -1.20 0.96
N VAL A 42 -7.62 -1.82 1.88
CA VAL A 42 -6.28 -2.36 1.59
C VAL A 42 -6.33 -3.45 0.53
N ASP A 43 -7.31 -4.36 0.60
CA ASP A 43 -7.48 -5.40 -0.40
C ASP A 43 -7.81 -4.80 -1.77
N LEU A 44 -8.69 -3.81 -1.83
CA LEU A 44 -9.02 -3.10 -3.06
C LEU A 44 -7.82 -2.35 -3.66
N LEU A 45 -7.04 -1.65 -2.84
CA LEU A 45 -5.83 -0.98 -3.31
C LEU A 45 -4.82 -1.97 -3.92
N ASN A 46 -4.72 -3.18 -3.36
CA ASN A 46 -3.88 -4.23 -3.95
C ASN A 46 -4.44 -4.83 -5.24
N ASP A 47 -5.75 -4.68 -5.50
CA ASP A 47 -6.41 -5.07 -6.74
C ASP A 47 -6.30 -3.99 -7.84
N LEU A 48 -5.91 -2.76 -7.52
CA LEU A 48 -5.63 -1.72 -8.52
C LEU A 48 -4.32 -2.02 -9.27
N PRO A 49 -4.22 -1.87 -10.59
CA PRO A 49 -2.97 -2.07 -11.32
C PRO A 49 -1.82 -1.22 -10.77
N ASP A 50 -0.61 -1.80 -10.72
CA ASP A 50 0.65 -1.12 -10.38
C ASP A 50 0.70 -0.36 -9.03
N VAL A 51 -0.24 -0.67 -8.12
CA VAL A 51 -0.29 -0.19 -6.73
C VAL A 51 0.10 -1.31 -5.75
N TYR A 52 0.92 -1.02 -4.73
CA TYR A 52 1.34 -2.02 -3.75
C TYR A 52 1.26 -1.46 -2.33
N THR A 53 0.39 -1.98 -1.48
CA THR A 53 0.34 -1.53 -0.09
C THR A 53 1.53 -2.10 0.69
N CYS A 54 2.26 -1.24 1.40
CA CYS A 54 3.46 -1.62 2.15
C CYS A 54 3.32 -1.43 3.67
N GLY A 55 2.32 -0.68 4.14
CA GLY A 55 2.04 -0.48 5.56
C GLY A 55 0.65 0.08 5.79
N SER A 56 0.05 -0.18 6.95
CA SER A 56 -1.29 0.34 7.27
C SER A 56 -1.61 0.25 8.75
N CYS A 57 -2.49 1.13 9.24
CA CYS A 57 -3.12 1.03 10.57
C CYS A 57 -4.55 1.55 10.51
N GLY A 58 -5.49 0.82 11.12
CA GLY A 58 -6.92 1.16 11.18
C GLY A 58 -7.33 2.05 12.36
N GLY A 59 -6.38 2.44 13.21
CA GLY A 59 -6.62 3.26 14.41
C GLY A 59 -6.92 2.44 15.66
N HIS A 60 -6.36 2.84 16.80
CA HIS A 60 -6.44 2.12 18.07
C HIS A 60 -6.60 3.06 19.27
N GLN A 61 -7.21 2.56 20.35
CA GLN A 61 -7.40 3.31 21.60
C GLN A 61 -6.08 3.59 22.34
N ASP A 62 -5.12 2.66 22.25
CA ASP A 62 -3.84 2.74 22.96
C ASP A 62 -2.63 2.81 21.97
N PRO A 63 -2.52 3.86 21.13
CA PRO A 63 -1.53 3.90 20.05
C PRO A 63 -0.08 3.93 20.55
N GLU A 64 0.18 4.48 21.74
CA GLU A 64 1.52 4.61 22.31
C GLU A 64 2.19 3.25 22.61
N THR A 65 1.41 2.18 22.71
CA THR A 65 1.90 0.82 22.97
C THR A 65 2.25 0.06 21.69
N ARG A 66 2.06 0.69 20.53
CA ARG A 66 2.20 0.05 19.21
C ARG A 66 3.11 0.88 18.31
N GLU A 67 3.97 0.19 17.59
CA GLU A 67 4.82 0.83 16.59
C GLU A 67 3.97 1.40 15.44
N ASN A 68 4.20 2.66 15.08
CA ASN A 68 3.52 3.36 13.98
C ASN A 68 1.98 3.36 14.05
N ALA A 69 1.37 3.23 15.22
CA ALA A 69 -0.09 3.28 15.35
C ALA A 69 -0.65 4.71 15.31
N VAL A 70 -1.87 4.85 14.79
CA VAL A 70 -2.66 6.08 14.86
C VAL A 70 -3.80 5.94 15.86
N PRO A 71 -4.28 7.03 16.47
CA PRO A 71 -5.38 6.97 17.42
C PRO A 71 -6.70 6.50 16.77
N GLU A 72 -7.63 6.03 17.60
CA GLU A 72 -8.98 5.67 17.17
C GLU A 72 -9.66 6.84 16.42
N GLY A 73 -10.41 6.51 15.37
CA GLY A 73 -11.01 7.50 14.47
C GLY A 73 -10.08 7.98 13.36
N TYR A 74 -8.80 7.60 13.38
CA TYR A 74 -7.85 7.82 12.30
C TYR A 74 -7.54 6.50 11.60
N PHE A 75 -7.02 6.56 10.38
CA PHE A 75 -6.37 5.44 9.72
C PHE A 75 -5.29 5.94 8.75
N TYR A 76 -4.38 5.05 8.36
CA TYR A 76 -3.50 5.28 7.23
C TYR A 76 -3.26 4.01 6.42
N ILE A 77 -2.94 4.20 5.13
CA ILE A 77 -2.42 3.16 4.24
C ILE A 77 -1.26 3.76 3.44
N GLN A 78 -0.08 3.15 3.57
CA GLN A 78 1.10 3.45 2.77
C GLN A 78 1.13 2.51 1.56
N PHE A 79 1.41 3.06 0.38
CA PHE A 79 1.47 2.29 -0.84
C PHE A 79 2.47 2.86 -1.84
N LEU A 80 2.99 1.98 -2.71
CA LEU A 80 3.86 2.31 -3.83
C LEU A 80 3.03 2.36 -5.11
N VAL A 81 3.48 3.18 -6.05
CA VAL A 81 2.92 3.23 -7.41
C VAL A 81 4.07 3.10 -8.41
N GLU A 82 4.01 2.12 -9.32
CA GLU A 82 4.99 2.10 -10.43
C GLU A 82 4.75 3.30 -11.35
N PRO A 83 5.80 3.95 -11.89
CA PRO A 83 5.68 5.11 -12.78
C PRO A 83 5.26 4.69 -14.20
N THR A 84 4.14 3.98 -14.32
CA THR A 84 3.52 3.55 -15.57
C THR A 84 2.24 4.36 -15.79
N GLU A 85 1.73 4.40 -17.03
CA GLU A 85 0.45 5.03 -17.33
C GLU A 85 -0.69 4.44 -16.48
N THR A 86 -0.72 3.11 -16.32
CA THR A 86 -1.70 2.43 -15.48
C THR A 86 -1.53 2.73 -13.99
N GLY A 87 -0.28 2.86 -13.50
CA GLY A 87 0.00 3.27 -12.13
C GLY A 87 -0.49 4.68 -11.83
N PHE A 88 -0.23 5.63 -12.75
CA PHE A 88 -0.77 6.99 -12.65
C PHE A 88 -2.29 7.03 -12.72
N LEU A 89 -2.91 6.21 -13.57
CA LEU A 89 -4.37 6.06 -13.60
C LEU A 89 -4.92 5.57 -12.26
N SER A 90 -4.32 4.51 -11.68
CA SER A 90 -4.69 4.00 -10.36
C SER A 90 -4.53 5.06 -9.27
N LEU A 91 -3.43 5.82 -9.28
CA LEU A 91 -3.21 6.91 -8.33
C LEU A 91 -4.28 8.00 -8.48
N GLY A 92 -4.61 8.39 -9.72
CA GLY A 92 -5.66 9.36 -10.01
C GLY A 92 -7.04 8.91 -9.52
N ILE A 93 -7.36 7.61 -9.61
CA ILE A 93 -8.58 7.03 -9.04
C ILE A 93 -8.60 7.18 -7.52
N ILE A 94 -7.51 6.81 -6.84
CA ILE A 94 -7.43 6.90 -5.37
C ILE A 94 -7.58 8.34 -4.90
N ASP A 95 -6.86 9.27 -5.53
CA ASP A 95 -6.91 10.69 -5.20
C ASP A 95 -8.30 11.30 -5.46
N LEU A 96 -8.91 11.02 -6.63
CA LEU A 96 -10.24 11.51 -6.93
C LEU A 96 -11.28 10.94 -5.98
N ALA A 97 -11.18 9.66 -5.63
CA ALA A 97 -12.10 9.03 -4.69
C ALA A 97 -12.02 9.68 -3.30
N ALA A 98 -10.82 9.95 -2.80
CA ALA A 98 -10.62 10.64 -1.53
C ALA A 98 -11.28 12.03 -1.53
N ARG A 99 -11.11 12.79 -2.63
CA ARG A 99 -11.72 14.11 -2.81
C ARG A 99 -13.25 14.06 -2.92
N ASN A 100 -13.79 13.04 -3.59
CA ASN A 100 -15.24 12.89 -3.76
C ASN A 100 -15.94 12.48 -2.46
N VAL A 101 -15.31 11.61 -1.66
CA VAL A 101 -15.92 11.08 -0.43
C VAL A 101 -15.84 12.07 0.72
N ASP A 102 -14.65 12.59 1.01
CA ASP A 102 -14.44 13.51 2.14
C ASP A 102 -13.12 14.26 1.98
N HIS A 103 -13.13 15.38 1.23
CA HIS A 103 -11.93 16.16 0.96
C HIS A 103 -11.28 16.81 2.19
N ASP A 104 -12.01 16.91 3.31
CA ASP A 104 -11.50 17.51 4.54
C ASP A 104 -10.78 16.49 5.43
N ASN A 105 -11.22 15.23 5.37
CA ASN A 105 -10.71 14.18 6.26
C ASN A 105 -9.96 13.05 5.55
N LEU A 106 -10.02 12.96 4.21
CA LEU A 106 -9.26 12.03 3.39
C LEU A 106 -8.21 12.76 2.55
N THR A 107 -6.95 12.37 2.68
CA THR A 107 -5.86 12.98 1.91
C THR A 107 -4.89 11.93 1.38
N VAL A 108 -4.45 12.08 0.13
CA VAL A 108 -3.35 11.31 -0.46
C VAL A 108 -2.12 12.20 -0.54
N ASN A 109 -1.06 11.85 0.17
CA ASN A 109 0.18 12.62 0.21
C ASN A 109 1.35 11.79 -0.29
N VAL A 110 2.33 12.45 -0.89
CA VAL A 110 3.63 11.81 -1.16
C VAL A 110 4.33 11.57 0.17
N LEU A 111 4.80 10.34 0.38
CA LEU A 111 5.63 9.93 1.52
C LEU A 111 6.83 9.17 0.95
N ASN A 112 7.68 9.84 0.18
CA ASN A 112 8.81 9.15 -0.44
C ASN A 112 9.94 8.97 0.57
N CYS A 113 10.00 7.78 1.19
CA CYS A 113 11.11 7.35 2.04
C CYS A 113 12.17 6.56 1.24
N THR A 114 12.19 6.72 -0.09
CA THR A 114 13.14 6.07 -0.98
C THR A 114 13.96 7.13 -1.72
N ASP A 115 15.24 6.88 -1.90
CA ASP A 115 16.11 7.74 -2.73
C ASP A 115 15.97 7.40 -4.23
N ASN A 116 15.00 6.56 -4.59
CA ASN A 116 14.77 6.10 -5.95
C ASN A 116 13.71 6.99 -6.65
N PRO A 117 14.10 7.83 -7.63
CA PRO A 117 13.14 8.70 -8.32
C PRO A 117 12.15 7.93 -9.20
N ASN A 118 12.41 6.65 -9.48
CA ASN A 118 11.56 5.79 -10.32
C ASN A 118 10.56 4.95 -9.52
N LEU A 119 10.42 5.22 -8.22
CA LEU A 119 9.39 4.58 -7.40
C LEU A 119 8.94 5.56 -6.31
N VAL A 120 7.69 5.99 -6.39
CA VAL A 120 7.14 6.95 -5.43
C VAL A 120 6.25 6.23 -4.44
N MET A 121 6.46 6.50 -3.16
CA MET A 121 5.60 6.04 -2.08
C MET A 121 4.62 7.15 -1.68
N PHE A 122 3.38 6.73 -1.41
CA PHE A 122 2.27 7.57 -1.03
C PHE A 122 1.68 7.12 0.29
N ASN A 123 0.99 8.03 0.95
CA ASN A 123 0.25 7.79 2.16
C ASN A 123 -1.18 8.31 2.00
N LEU A 124 -2.14 7.41 2.12
CA LEU A 124 -3.56 7.71 2.23
C LEU A 124 -3.91 7.82 3.71
N LEU A 125 -4.39 8.99 4.14
CA LEU A 125 -4.76 9.29 5.52
C LEU A 125 -6.26 9.51 5.62
N GLY A 126 -6.87 8.92 6.64
CA GLY A 126 -8.22 9.23 7.08
C GLY A 126 -8.24 9.77 8.50
N LYS A 127 -9.00 10.83 8.73
CA LYS A 127 -9.13 11.52 10.03
C LYS A 127 -10.59 11.60 10.45
N ASN A 128 -10.84 12.02 11.69
CA ASN A 128 -12.18 12.37 12.19
C ASN A 128 -13.29 11.35 11.87
N ARG A 129 -12.95 10.05 11.94
CA ARG A 129 -13.86 8.91 11.66
C ARG A 129 -14.30 8.79 10.20
N ALA A 130 -13.53 9.30 9.25
CA ALA A 130 -13.71 8.97 7.83
C ALA A 130 -13.82 7.45 7.66
N ASP A 131 -14.77 7.03 6.82
CA ASP A 131 -15.09 5.62 6.61
C ASP A 131 -14.24 5.04 5.47
N PRO A 132 -13.32 4.09 5.74
CA PRO A 132 -12.55 3.43 4.68
C PRO A 132 -13.42 2.60 3.72
N ASP A 133 -14.61 2.16 4.13
CA ASP A 133 -15.51 1.39 3.27
C ASP A 133 -16.19 2.29 2.21
N ASP A 134 -16.52 3.54 2.55
CA ASP A 134 -17.05 4.52 1.59
C ASP A 134 -16.01 4.85 0.53
N LEU A 135 -14.75 5.04 0.95
CA LEU A 135 -13.64 5.23 0.02
C LEU A 135 -13.42 4.01 -0.88
N ALA A 136 -13.49 2.80 -0.33
CA ALA A 136 -13.37 1.58 -1.11
C ALA A 136 -14.51 1.44 -2.14
N LYS A 137 -15.71 1.86 -1.78
CA LYS A 137 -16.85 1.88 -2.69
C LYS A 137 -16.62 2.86 -3.85
N GLU A 138 -16.24 4.10 -3.56
CA GLU A 138 -15.98 5.13 -4.58
C GLU A 138 -14.86 4.71 -5.55
N ILE A 139 -13.75 4.17 -5.04
CA ILE A 139 -12.66 3.66 -5.89
C ILE A 139 -13.20 2.60 -6.87
N ARG A 140 -14.05 1.68 -6.40
CA ARG A 140 -14.64 0.63 -7.24
C ARG A 140 -15.57 1.21 -8.31
N GLU A 141 -16.36 2.22 -7.96
CA GLU A 141 -17.25 2.92 -8.90
C GLU A 141 -16.45 3.67 -9.98
N LEU A 142 -15.39 4.39 -9.60
CA LEU A 142 -14.48 5.04 -10.54
C LEU A 142 -13.74 4.05 -11.45
N CYS A 143 -13.28 2.92 -10.90
CA CYS A 143 -12.70 1.86 -11.71
C CYS A 143 -13.68 1.36 -12.78
N SER A 144 -14.94 1.13 -12.40
CA SER A 144 -15.98 0.73 -13.34
C SER A 144 -16.24 1.81 -14.38
N ALA A 145 -16.31 3.07 -13.98
CA ALA A 145 -16.56 4.20 -14.86
C ALA A 145 -15.45 4.40 -15.91
N TRP A 146 -14.20 4.11 -15.54
CA TRP A 146 -13.03 4.28 -16.41
C TRP A 146 -12.53 2.98 -17.04
N GLY A 147 -13.28 1.89 -16.91
CA GLY A 147 -12.93 0.61 -17.54
C GLY A 147 -11.69 -0.07 -16.95
N VAL A 148 -11.31 0.26 -15.72
CA VAL A 148 -10.17 -0.36 -15.02
C VAL A 148 -10.60 -1.69 -14.41
N SER A 149 -10.03 -2.78 -14.92
CA SER A 149 -10.29 -4.13 -14.40
C SER A 149 -9.46 -4.41 -13.15
N LEU A 150 -10.15 -4.77 -12.07
CA LEU A 150 -9.56 -5.26 -10.80
C LEU A 150 -9.33 -6.78 -10.82
N LYS A 151 -9.94 -7.49 -11.77
CA LYS A 151 -10.03 -8.95 -11.76
C LYS A 151 -8.65 -9.58 -11.99
N GLY A 152 -8.18 -10.35 -11.01
CA GLY A 152 -6.96 -11.15 -11.11
C GLY A 152 -5.66 -10.36 -10.96
N VAL A 153 -5.73 -9.03 -10.78
CA VAL A 153 -4.55 -8.15 -10.64
C VAL A 153 -3.68 -8.58 -9.46
N ARG A 154 -4.26 -8.78 -8.27
CA ARG A 154 -3.50 -9.21 -7.09
C ARG A 154 -2.86 -10.58 -7.25
N ALA A 155 -3.55 -11.53 -7.90
CA ALA A 155 -3.02 -12.85 -8.18
C ALA A 155 -1.88 -12.82 -9.21
N TYR A 156 -1.98 -11.93 -10.21
CA TYR A 156 -0.89 -11.65 -11.15
C TYR A 156 0.32 -11.06 -10.44
N LYS A 157 0.12 -10.03 -9.60
CA LYS A 157 1.21 -9.38 -8.86
C LYS A 157 1.98 -10.38 -7.99
N LYS A 158 1.27 -11.15 -7.16
CA LYS A 158 1.88 -12.14 -6.25
C LYS A 158 2.67 -13.24 -6.97
N ARG A 159 2.26 -13.64 -8.18
CA ARG A 159 2.89 -14.75 -8.91
C ARG A 159 3.90 -14.26 -9.94
N VAL A 160 3.45 -13.44 -10.88
CA VAL A 160 4.22 -13.06 -12.07
C VAL A 160 5.10 -11.84 -11.78
N ARG A 161 4.53 -10.74 -11.30
CA ARG A 161 5.31 -9.50 -11.08
C ARG A 161 6.41 -9.69 -10.04
N ARG A 162 6.13 -10.46 -8.98
CA ARG A 162 7.11 -10.85 -7.96
C ARG A 162 8.26 -11.67 -8.56
N GLN A 163 7.97 -12.62 -9.45
CA GLN A 163 9.00 -13.42 -10.12
C GLN A 163 9.87 -12.55 -11.04
N ILE A 164 9.26 -11.66 -11.83
CA ILE A 164 9.98 -10.71 -12.67
C ILE A 164 10.93 -9.84 -11.84
N ALA A 165 10.47 -9.35 -10.68
CA ALA A 165 11.30 -8.58 -9.77
C ALA A 165 12.50 -9.41 -9.29
N HIS A 166 12.26 -10.64 -8.83
CA HIS A 166 13.31 -11.55 -8.38
C HIS A 166 14.35 -11.85 -9.46
N ASP A 167 13.91 -12.13 -10.69
CA ASP A 167 14.81 -12.46 -11.80
C ASP A 167 15.70 -11.26 -12.17
N ARG A 168 15.13 -10.05 -12.20
CA ARG A 168 15.90 -8.81 -12.42
C ARG A 168 16.92 -8.53 -11.32
N ILE A 169 16.59 -8.80 -10.05
CA ILE A 169 17.54 -8.65 -8.93
C ILE A 169 18.75 -9.57 -9.14
N ARG A 170 18.54 -10.78 -9.69
CA ARG A 170 19.61 -11.74 -9.99
C ARG A 170 20.44 -11.42 -11.23
N GLU A 171 19.93 -10.59 -12.13
CA GLU A 171 20.70 -10.09 -13.29
C GLU A 171 21.62 -8.92 -12.91
N LEU A 172 21.29 -8.21 -11.81
CA LEU A 172 22.05 -7.06 -11.31
C LEU A 172 23.19 -7.44 -10.36
N HIS A 173 23.23 -8.69 -9.87
CA HIS A 173 24.21 -9.22 -8.92
C HIS A 173 24.86 -10.49 -9.47
#